data_AF-A0A3D0XMF3-F1
#
_entry.id   AF-A0A3D0XMF3-F1
#
_cell.length_a   1.000
_cell.length_b   1.000
_cell.length_c   1.000
_cell.angle_alpha   90.00
_cell.angle_beta   90.00
_cell.angle_gamma   90.00
#
_symmetry.space_group_name_H-M   'P 1'
#
loop_
_entity.id
_entity.type
_entity.pdbx_description
1 polymer ?
#
loop_
_entity_poly.entity_id
_entity_poly.type
_entity_poly.pdbx_seq_one_letter_code
_entity_poly.pdbx_strand_id
1 'polypeptide(L)' 'VEDEKVQSVLDVISKYSKKRTQIMPTELYYGVGAFSPMPIEVSVGGATVFVLPVERFEKV' A
#
# COMPACT_ATOMS: atom_id res chain seq x y z
N VAL A 1 -16.55 5.90 -10.84
CA VAL A 1 -16.72 4.71 -11.71
C VAL A 1 -18.15 4.26 -11.51
N GLU A 2 -18.83 3.77 -12.55
CA GLU A 2 -20.19 3.21 -12.36
C GLU A 2 -20.13 1.98 -11.45
N ASP A 3 -21.15 1.78 -10.63
CA ASP A 3 -21.20 0.72 -9.59
C ASP A 3 -20.97 -0.68 -10.17
N GLU A 4 -21.57 -0.97 -11.33
CA GLU A 4 -21.44 -2.25 -12.04
C GLU A 4 -19.98 -2.58 -12.44
N LYS A 5 -19.15 -1.55 -12.58
CA LYS A 5 -17.74 -1.69 -12.98
C LYS A 5 -16.80 -1.78 -11.77
N VAL A 6 -17.27 -1.57 -10.55
CA VAL A 6 -16.43 -1.60 -9.33
C VAL A 6 -15.68 -2.92 -9.22
N GLN A 7 -16.35 -4.06 -9.44
CA GLN A 7 -15.72 -5.37 -9.36
C GLN A 7 -14.56 -5.52 -10.37
N SER A 8 -14.77 -5.07 -11.61
CA SER A 8 -13.73 -5.14 -12.64
C SER A 8 -12.47 -4.34 -12.27
N VAL A 9 -12.65 -3.20 -11.59
CA VAL A 9 -11.53 -2.38 -11.10
C VAL A 9 -10.82 -3.08 -9.94
N LEU A 10 -11.56 -3.68 -9.00
CA LEU A 10 -10.99 -4.44 -7.89
C LEU A 10 -10.17 -5.64 -8.39
N ASP A 11 -10.63 -6.33 -9.44
CA ASP A 11 -9.91 -7.44 -10.05
C ASP A 11 -8.58 -6.99 -10.65
N VAL A 12 -8.57 -5.84 -11.33
CA VAL A 12 -7.34 -5.23 -11.87
C VAL A 12 -6.37 -4.88 -10.73
N ILE A 13 -6.85 -4.22 -9.67
CA ILE A 13 -6.01 -3.88 -8.51
C ILE A 13 -5.43 -5.15 -7.89
N SER A 14 -6.27 -6.17 -7.66
CA SER A 14 -5.83 -7.46 -7.09
C SER A 14 -4.78 -8.15 -7.96
N LYS A 15 -4.91 -8.08 -9.30
CA LYS A 15 -3.96 -8.68 -10.24
C LYS A 15 -2.56 -8.07 -10.11
N TYR A 16 -2.47 -6.75 -10.00
CA TYR A 16 -1.18 -6.04 -10.07
C TYR A 16 -0.59 -5.65 -8.72
N SER A 17 -1.40 -5.64 -7.66
CA SER A 17 -0.97 -5.25 -6.33
C SER A 17 -0.80 -6.47 -5.44
N LYS A 18 0.43 -7.01 -5.39
CA LYS A 18 0.79 -8.20 -4.61
C LYS A 18 1.62 -7.86 -3.38
N LYS A 19 1.52 -8.72 -2.37
CA LYS A 19 2.31 -8.65 -1.15
C LYS A 19 3.81 -8.67 -1.50
N ARG A 20 4.57 -7.78 -0.88
CA ARG A 20 6.04 -7.73 -1.03
C ARG A 20 6.71 -7.61 0.32
N THR A 21 7.95 -8.08 0.39
CA THR A 21 8.82 -7.84 1.54
C THR A 21 9.58 -6.55 1.31
N GLN A 22 9.58 -5.67 2.31
CA GLN A 22 10.34 -4.42 2.29
C GLN A 22 11.24 -4.38 3.52
N ILE A 23 12.46 -3.88 3.36
CA ILE A 23 13.36 -3.64 4.49
C ILE A 23 12.99 -2.29 5.09
N MET A 24 12.76 -2.26 6.40
CA MET A 24 12.54 -1.01 7.11
C MET A 24 13.89 -0.30 7.25
N PRO A 25 14.05 0.93 6.73
CA PRO A 25 15.25 1.71 6.97
C PRO A 25 15.36 1.99 8.47
N THR A 26 16.47 1.61 9.08
CA THR A 26 16.76 1.90 10.47
C THR A 26 17.42 3.27 10.57
N GLU A 27 16.95 4.11 11.50
CA GLU A 27 17.63 5.36 11.79
C GLU A 27 18.99 5.04 12.44
N LEU A 28 20.08 5.41 11.77
CA LEU A 28 21.42 5.31 12.32
C LEU A 28 21.53 6.34 13.47
N TYR A 29 21.41 5.87 14.70
CA TYR A 29 21.78 6.67 15.87
C TYR A 29 23.29 6.93 15.80
N TYR A 30 23.69 8.13 15.38
CA TYR A 30 25.06 8.62 15.53
C TYR A 30 25.30 8.97 17.01
N GLY A 31 25.39 7.94 17.85
CA GLY A 31 25.76 8.02 19.26
C GLY A 31 26.83 6.97 19.56
N VAL A 32 27.81 7.34 20.39
CA VAL A 32 29.03 6.58 20.70
C VAL A 32 28.71 5.12 21.01
N GLY A 33 29.09 4.23 20.09
CA GLY A 33 28.78 2.79 20.13
C GLY A 33 28.02 2.38 18.87
N ALA A 34 28.73 2.19 17.76
CA ALA A 34 28.14 1.80 16.49
C ALA A 34 27.51 0.41 16.60
N PHE A 35 26.23 0.34 16.98
CA PHE A 35 25.41 -0.84 16.78
C PHE A 35 24.92 -0.79 15.34
N SER A 36 25.29 -1.78 14.52
CA SER A 36 24.69 -1.97 13.19
C SER A 36 23.38 -2.70 13.40
N PRO A 37 22.21 -2.06 13.37
CA PRO A 37 20.95 -2.77 13.50
C PRO A 37 20.79 -3.72 12.30
N MET A 38 20.46 -4.98 12.57
CA MET A 38 20.08 -5.94 11.52
C MET A 38 18.82 -5.42 10.81
N PRO A 39 18.75 -5.49 9.46
CA PRO A 39 17.60 -5.01 8.72
C PRO A 39 16.34 -5.82 9.11
N ILE A 40 15.27 -5.11 9.46
CA ILE A 40 13.98 -5.74 9.77
C ILE A 40 13.18 -5.84 8.48
N GLU A 41 12.83 -7.06 8.11
CA GLU A 41 11.93 -7.34 7.00
C GLU A 41 10.47 -7.16 7.43
N VAL A 42 9.74 -6.32 6.70
CA VAL A 42 8.30 -6.13 6.90
C VAL A 42 7.52 -6.57 5.67
N SER A 43 6.39 -7.21 5.92
CA SER A 43 5.42 -7.56 4.88
C SER A 43 4.57 -6.34 4.54
N VAL A 44 4.70 -5.82 3.32
CA VAL A 44 3.82 -4.78 2.80
C VAL A 44 2.72 -5.44 1.98
N GLY A 45 1.46 -5.13 2.30
CA GLY A 45 0.29 -5.60 1.56
C GLY A 45 0.30 -5.12 0.11
N GLY A 46 -0.53 -5.75 -0.73
CA GLY A 46 -0.64 -5.39 -2.15
C GLY A 46 -1.30 -4.03 -2.35
N ALA A 47 -2.56 -3.91 -1.95
CA ALA A 47 -3.32 -2.66 -1.97
C ALA A 47 -4.30 -2.60 -0.80
N THR A 48 -4.51 -1.40 -0.27
CA THR A 48 -5.61 -1.08 0.63
C THR A 48 -6.54 -0.15 -0.13
N VAL A 49 -7.79 -0.58 -0.35
CA VAL A 49 -8.74 0.11 -1.22
C VAL A 49 -9.98 0.48 -0.42
N PHE A 50 -10.41 1.73 -0.53
CA PHE A 50 -11.67 2.23 0.03
C PHE A 50 -12.63 2.53 -1.12
N VAL A 51 -13.82 1.94 -1.09
CA VAL A 51 -14.91 2.22 -2.03
C VAL A 51 -15.93 3.09 -1.29
N LEU A 52 -16.16 4.30 -1.80
CA LEU A 52 -17.03 5.29 -1.17
C LEU A 52 -18.27 5.53 -2.04
N PRO A 53 -19.47 5.64 -1.45
CA PRO A 53 -20.68 6.00 -2.19
C PRO A 53 -20.60 7.45 -2.66
N VAL A 54 -21.13 7.71 -3.87
CA VAL A 54 -21.21 9.05 -4.46
C VAL A 54 -22.68 9.41 -4.63
N GLU A 55 -23.16 10.42 -3.92
CA GLU A 55 -24.58 10.83 -4.00
C GLU A 55 -24.91 11.53 -5.32
N ARG A 56 -23.97 12.30 -5.87
CA ARG A 56 -24.16 13.03 -7.14
C ARG A 56 -22.83 13.19 -7.88
N PHE A 57 -22.83 12.85 -9.17
CA PHE A 57 -21.71 13.05 -10.09
C PHE A 57 -22.17 13.93 -11.26
N GLU A 58 -21.46 15.03 -11.51
CA GLU A 58 -21.73 15.95 -12.61
C GLU A 58 -20.53 16.01 -13.55
N LYS A 59 -20.78 16.00 -14.87
CA LYS A 59 -19.75 16.20 -15.90
C LYS A 59 -20.16 17.38 -16.77
N VAL A 60 -19.43 18.48 -16.65
CA VAL A 60 -19.65 19.75 -17.37
C VAL A 60 -18.63 19.92 -18.49
#